data_AF-A0A0G0HJ54-F1
#
_entry.id   AF-A0A0G0HJ54-F1
#
_cell.length_a   1.000
_cell.length_b   1.000
_cell.length_c   1.000
_cell.angle_alpha   90.00
_cell.angle_beta   90.00
_cell.angle_gamma   90.00
#
_symmetry.space_group_name_H-M   'P 1'
#
loop_
_entity.id
_entity.type
_entity.pdbx_description
1 polymer ?
#
loop_
_entity_poly.entity_id
_entity_poly.type
_entity_poly.pdbx_seq_one_letter_code
_entity_poly.pdbx_strand_id
1 'polypeptide(L)'
;MSKKIILVSLLVLVLPVVVFAEESARVEAIIFGESVEKFIEILNLILALAAGYYAVKLAALSQGGSMEKTWNFLAIVAVLFVILEVVGALAGFGIVHVSGLSEIIELAFVATFVYSLRFTKNDLLKKVLGK
;
A
#
# COMPACT_ATOMS: atom_id res chain seq x y z
N MET A 1 -23.12 10.07 -4.11
CA MET A 1 -21.68 10.40 -3.97
C MET A 1 -21.20 11.02 -5.27
N SER A 2 -20.80 12.28 -5.24
CA SER A 2 -20.68 13.09 -6.45
C SER A 2 -19.43 12.73 -7.25
N LYS A 3 -19.55 12.74 -8.59
CA LYS A 3 -18.51 12.46 -9.59
C LYS A 3 -17.20 13.25 -9.37
N LYS A 4 -17.21 14.28 -8.53
CA LYS A 4 -16.05 15.10 -8.15
C LYS A 4 -15.02 14.34 -7.31
N ILE A 5 -15.43 13.41 -6.46
CA ILE A 5 -14.49 12.64 -5.60
C ILE A 5 -13.69 11.64 -6.43
N ILE A 6 -14.32 11.02 -7.44
CA ILE A 6 -13.66 10.10 -8.37
C ILE A 6 -12.68 10.86 -9.28
N LEU A 7 -13.03 12.09 -9.70
CA LEU A 7 -12.15 12.91 -10.53
C LEU A 7 -10.88 13.35 -9.79
N VAL A 8 -10.99 13.69 -8.50
CA VAL A 8 -9.85 14.09 -7.67
C VAL A 8 -8.93 12.90 -7.37
N SER A 9 -9.51 11.72 -7.11
CA SER A 9 -8.71 10.49 -6.91
C SER A 9 -8.05 10.00 -8.21
N LEU A 10 -8.66 10.21 -9.38
CA LEU A 10 -8.01 9.99 -10.68
C LEU A 10 -6.89 11.01 -10.94
N LEU A 11 -7.07 12.28 -10.58
CA LEU A 11 -6.05 13.32 -10.78
C LEU A 11 -4.78 13.05 -9.95
N VAL A 12 -4.94 12.55 -8.72
CA VAL A 12 -3.82 12.16 -7.85
C VAL A 12 -3.06 10.95 -8.43
N LEU A 13 -3.73 10.07 -9.17
CA LEU A 13 -3.11 8.91 -9.83
C LEU A 13 -2.44 9.25 -11.18
N VAL A 14 -2.81 10.35 -11.83
CA VAL A 14 -2.32 10.72 -13.19
C VAL A 14 -1.22 11.78 -13.18
N LEU A 15 -1.10 12.56 -12.09
CA LEU A 15 -0.02 13.55 -11.95
C LEU A 15 1.42 13.01 -12.07
N PRO A 16 1.76 11.73 -11.78
CA PRO A 16 3.13 11.25 -11.99
C PRO A 16 3.45 10.92 -13.46
N VAL A 17 2.47 10.88 -14.36
CA VAL A 17 2.65 10.29 -15.70
C VAL A 17 2.98 11.32 -16.79
N VAL A 18 2.79 12.63 -16.54
CA VAL A 18 2.92 13.66 -17.60
C VAL A 18 4.25 14.44 -17.55
N VAL A 19 5.14 14.19 -16.59
CA VAL A 19 6.40 14.95 -16.45
C VAL A 19 7.65 14.21 -16.95
N PHE A 20 7.55 12.95 -17.40
CA PHE A 20 8.73 12.16 -17.80
C PHE A 20 8.77 11.83 -19.29
N ALA A 21 8.73 12.87 -20.12
CA ALA A 21 9.08 12.79 -21.52
C ALA A 21 9.98 13.97 -21.93
N GLU A 22 10.99 14.28 -21.12
CA GLU A 22 12.18 14.94 -21.65
C GLU A 22 13.41 14.52 -20.82
N GLU A 23 14.29 13.84 -21.55
CA GLU A 23 15.56 13.27 -21.14
C GLU A 23 16.53 14.40 -20.75
N SER A 24 17.47 14.12 -19.82
CA SER A 24 18.65 14.94 -19.51
C SER A 24 18.53 16.14 -18.54
N ALA A 25 18.06 15.90 -17.33
CA ALA A 25 18.67 16.49 -16.13
C ALA A 25 18.20 15.71 -14.91
N ARG A 26 19.12 15.31 -14.02
CA ARG A 26 18.77 14.96 -12.64
C ARG A 26 18.31 16.23 -11.94
N VAL A 27 17.14 16.72 -12.32
CA VAL A 27 16.39 17.64 -11.48
C VAL A 27 15.79 16.72 -10.43
N GLU A 28 16.45 16.64 -9.27
CA GLU A 28 15.74 16.28 -8.04
C GLU A 28 14.60 17.29 -7.95
N ALA A 29 13.41 16.87 -8.39
CA ALA A 29 12.21 17.64 -8.21
C ALA A 29 11.98 17.66 -6.69
N ILE A 30 12.52 18.67 -6.02
CA ILE A 30 12.19 18.98 -4.63
C ILE A 30 10.76 19.51 -4.66
N ILE A 31 9.79 18.59 -4.65
CA ILE A 31 8.36 18.90 -4.71
C ILE A 31 7.91 19.48 -3.35
N PHE A 32 8.59 19.11 -2.27
CA PHE A 32 8.32 19.57 -0.91
C PHE A 32 9.63 19.85 -0.15
N GLY A 33 9.60 20.78 0.80
CA GLY A 33 10.75 20.97 1.70
C GLY A 33 10.89 19.80 2.67
N GLU A 34 12.10 19.52 3.15
CA GLU A 34 12.44 18.40 4.04
C GLU A 34 11.49 18.27 5.26
N SER A 35 11.04 19.40 5.83
CA SER A 35 10.08 19.40 6.95
C SER A 35 8.69 18.87 6.56
N VAL A 36 8.26 19.14 5.33
CA VAL A 36 6.97 18.67 4.80
C VAL A 36 7.06 17.20 4.44
N GLU A 37 8.19 16.73 3.88
CA GLU A 37 8.42 15.31 3.61
C GLU A 37 8.37 14.47 4.91
N LYS A 38 9.10 14.89 5.95
CA LYS A 38 9.06 14.23 7.27
C LYS A 38 7.66 14.23 7.87
N PHE A 39 6.90 15.31 7.70
CA PHE A 39 5.51 15.36 8.18
C PHE A 39 4.60 14.39 7.42
N ILE A 40 4.72 14.31 6.10
CA ILE A 40 3.97 13.35 5.26
C ILE A 40 4.33 11.92 5.65
N GLU A 41 5.60 11.64 5.88
CA GLU A 41 6.08 10.32 6.29
C GLU A 41 5.49 9.88 7.64
N ILE A 42 5.41 10.78 8.63
CA ILE A 42 4.72 10.52 9.91
C ILE A 42 3.24 10.23 9.68
N LEU A 43 2.57 11.00 8.85
CA LEU A 43 1.15 10.78 8.54
C LEU A 43 0.93 9.43 7.86
N ASN A 44 1.77 9.07 6.90
CA ASN A 44 1.71 7.77 6.22
C ASN A 44 1.90 6.62 7.21
N LEU A 45 2.89 6.73 8.11
CA LEU A 45 3.11 5.73 9.15
C LEU A 45 1.88 5.56 10.07
N ILE A 46 1.26 6.66 10.50
CA ILE A 46 0.04 6.61 11.34
C ILE A 46 -1.10 5.92 10.58
N LEU A 47 -1.31 6.29 9.32
CA LEU A 47 -2.36 5.70 8.49
C LEU A 47 -2.10 4.22 8.22
N ALA A 48 -0.86 3.83 7.98
CA ALA A 48 -0.46 2.45 7.78
C ALA A 48 -0.73 1.60 9.03
N LEU A 49 -0.32 2.07 10.21
CA LEU A 49 -0.59 1.40 11.49
C LEU A 49 -2.09 1.24 11.74
N ALA A 50 -2.87 2.28 11.49
CA ALA A 50 -4.33 2.21 11.60
C ALA A 50 -4.93 1.20 10.61
N ALA A 51 -4.50 1.23 9.34
CA ALA A 51 -4.96 0.30 8.31
C ALA A 51 -4.62 -1.15 8.67
N GLY A 52 -3.40 -1.42 9.15
CA GLY A 52 -2.98 -2.73 9.64
C GLY A 52 -3.83 -3.22 10.81
N TYR A 53 -4.06 -2.37 11.82
CA TYR A 53 -4.91 -2.69 12.96
C TYR A 53 -6.34 -3.08 12.52
N TYR A 54 -6.96 -2.27 11.65
CA TYR A 54 -8.30 -2.55 11.16
C TYR A 54 -8.35 -3.79 10.25
N ALA A 55 -7.34 -4.02 9.40
CA ALA A 55 -7.29 -5.19 8.54
C ALA A 55 -7.24 -6.49 9.36
N VAL A 56 -6.40 -6.55 10.40
CA VAL A 56 -6.32 -7.69 11.32
C VAL A 56 -7.65 -7.89 12.05
N LYS A 57 -8.25 -6.81 12.54
CA LYS A 57 -9.55 -6.88 13.23
C LYS A 57 -10.67 -7.37 12.30
N LEU A 58 -10.73 -6.88 11.06
CA LEU A 58 -11.71 -7.33 10.07
C LEU A 58 -11.50 -8.79 9.70
N ALA A 59 -10.26 -9.25 9.56
CA ALA A 59 -9.97 -10.66 9.37
C ALA A 59 -10.44 -11.53 10.55
N ALA A 60 -10.19 -11.11 11.78
CA ALA A 60 -10.67 -11.82 12.97
C ALA A 60 -12.22 -11.87 13.05
N LEU A 61 -12.90 -10.80 12.63
CA LEU A 61 -14.37 -10.76 12.56
C LEU A 61 -14.95 -11.59 11.40
N SER A 62 -14.14 -11.91 10.39
CA SER A 62 -14.57 -12.64 9.20
C SER A 62 -14.33 -14.15 9.29
N GLN A 63 -13.86 -14.64 10.44
CA GLN A 63 -13.64 -16.07 10.70
C GLN A 63 -14.96 -16.84 10.63
N GLY A 64 -14.95 -18.01 10.01
CA GLY A 64 -16.13 -18.83 9.75
C GLY A 64 -17.02 -18.33 8.60
N GLY A 65 -16.70 -17.18 8.01
CA GLY A 65 -17.40 -16.62 6.85
C GLY A 65 -16.93 -17.22 5.53
N SER A 66 -17.75 -17.10 4.48
CA SER A 66 -17.40 -17.61 3.16
C SER A 66 -16.10 -17.02 2.60
N MET A 67 -15.77 -15.78 2.97
CA MET A 67 -14.58 -15.03 2.52
C MET A 67 -13.42 -15.04 3.52
N GLU A 68 -13.44 -15.90 4.54
CA GLU A 68 -12.42 -15.94 5.61
C GLU A 68 -10.99 -15.90 5.05
N LYS A 69 -10.68 -16.77 4.08
CA LYS A 69 -9.35 -16.86 3.47
C LYS A 69 -8.93 -15.56 2.78
N THR A 70 -9.85 -14.90 2.07
CA THR A 70 -9.57 -13.60 1.43
C THR A 70 -9.24 -12.54 2.48
N TRP A 71 -10.02 -12.47 3.55
CA TRP A 71 -9.76 -11.51 4.62
C TRP A 71 -8.44 -11.78 5.33
N ASN A 72 -8.10 -13.04 5.57
CA ASN A 72 -6.81 -13.43 6.14
C ASN A 72 -5.64 -13.01 5.23
N PHE A 73 -5.73 -13.24 3.91
CA PHE A 73 -4.68 -12.82 2.98
C PHE A 73 -4.56 -11.29 2.90
N LEU A 74 -5.67 -10.55 2.88
CA LEU A 74 -5.63 -9.09 2.92
C LEU A 74 -5.02 -8.55 4.22
N ALA A 75 -5.28 -9.20 5.36
CA ALA A 75 -4.62 -8.84 6.62
C ALA A 75 -3.12 -9.09 6.57
N ILE A 76 -2.66 -10.20 6.00
CA ILE A 76 -1.21 -10.46 5.82
C ILE A 76 -0.57 -9.36 4.95
N VAL A 77 -1.21 -8.99 3.84
CA VAL A 77 -0.75 -7.90 2.98
C VAL A 77 -0.67 -6.58 3.76
N ALA A 78 -1.69 -6.26 4.54
CA ALA A 78 -1.71 -5.03 5.33
C ALA A 78 -0.61 -5.01 6.40
N VAL A 79 -0.29 -6.16 7.01
CA VAL A 79 0.83 -6.28 7.95
C VAL A 79 2.17 -6.08 7.24
N LEU A 80 2.38 -6.68 6.07
CA LEU A 80 3.60 -6.46 5.29
C LEU A 80 3.75 -4.99 4.89
N PHE A 81 2.64 -4.33 4.52
CA PHE A 81 2.62 -2.89 4.24
C PHE A 81 3.00 -2.06 5.47
N VAL A 82 2.46 -2.37 6.65
CA VAL A 82 2.84 -1.69 7.90
C VAL A 82 4.33 -1.84 8.18
N ILE A 83 4.89 -3.04 7.97
CA ILE A 83 6.32 -3.29 8.16
C ILE A 83 7.13 -2.41 7.20
N LEU A 84 6.73 -2.29 5.94
CA LEU A 84 7.39 -1.40 4.97
C LEU A 84 7.38 0.05 5.42
N GLU A 85 6.23 0.55 5.85
CA GLU A 85 6.07 1.94 6.29
C GLU A 85 6.88 2.23 7.57
N VAL A 86 6.95 1.27 8.49
CA VAL A 86 7.81 1.38 9.69
C VAL A 86 9.28 1.41 9.29
N VAL A 87 9.73 0.50 8.42
CA VAL A 87 11.13 0.45 7.97
C VAL A 87 11.49 1.70 7.17
N GLY A 88 10.59 2.16 6.29
CA GLY A 88 10.72 3.38 5.50
C GLY A 88 10.88 4.60 6.40
N ALA A 89 9.95 4.80 7.34
CA ALA A 89 10.02 5.91 8.29
C ALA A 89 11.31 5.88 9.12
N LEU A 90 11.74 4.72 9.62
CA LEU A 90 12.99 4.60 10.36
C LEU A 90 14.23 4.95 9.52
N ALA A 91 14.20 4.65 8.22
CA ALA A 91 15.24 5.06 7.28
C ALA A 91 15.18 6.57 6.98
N GLY A 92 13.98 7.14 6.78
CA GLY A 92 13.77 8.58 6.57
C GLY A 92 14.21 9.45 7.75
N PHE A 93 14.10 8.94 8.98
CA PHE A 93 14.64 9.57 10.18
C PHE A 93 16.14 9.32 10.42
N GLY A 94 16.80 8.52 9.57
CA GLY A 94 18.21 8.16 9.72
C GLY A 94 18.51 7.25 10.93
N ILE A 95 17.48 6.61 11.50
CA ILE A 95 17.62 5.72 12.67
C ILE A 95 18.24 4.38 12.25
N VAL A 96 17.89 3.91 11.05
CA VAL A 96 18.39 2.63 10.51
C VAL A 96 18.82 2.81 9.06
N HIS A 97 19.99 2.28 8.70
CA HIS A 97 20.39 2.09 7.31
C HIS A 97 20.21 0.63 6.95
N VAL A 98 19.13 0.29 6.24
CA VAL A 98 18.94 -1.08 5.76
C VAL A 98 18.90 -1.12 4.24
N SER A 99 20.07 -1.26 3.62
CA SER A 99 20.18 -1.58 2.20
C SER A 99 19.67 -3.01 1.96
N GLY A 100 18.81 -3.20 0.96
CA GLY A 100 18.32 -4.52 0.54
C GLY A 100 17.15 -5.11 1.33
N LEU A 101 16.99 -4.82 2.63
CA LEU A 101 15.85 -5.34 3.39
C LEU A 101 14.52 -4.75 2.90
N SER A 102 14.49 -3.44 2.61
CA SER A 102 13.29 -2.79 2.08
C SER A 102 12.83 -3.46 0.78
N GLU A 103 13.77 -3.75 -0.13
CA GLU A 103 13.50 -4.40 -1.41
C GLU A 103 12.95 -5.82 -1.24
N ILE A 104 13.48 -6.59 -0.28
CA ILE A 104 13.00 -7.95 0.03
C ILE A 104 11.58 -7.91 0.60
N ILE A 105 11.31 -7.00 1.55
CA ILE A 105 9.98 -6.86 2.14
C ILE A 105 8.99 -6.34 1.09
N GLU A 106 9.42 -5.44 0.20
CA GLU A 106 8.60 -4.90 -0.88
C GLU A 106 8.25 -6.01 -1.88
N LEU A 107 9.21 -6.83 -2.27
CA LEU A 107 8.95 -7.99 -3.10
C LEU A 107 7.96 -8.96 -2.45
N ALA A 108 8.12 -9.24 -1.15
CA ALA A 108 7.20 -10.09 -0.40
C ALA A 108 5.79 -9.50 -0.33
N PHE A 109 5.68 -8.19 -0.10
CA PHE A 109 4.43 -7.45 -0.12
C PHE A 109 3.75 -7.55 -1.49
N VAL A 110 4.45 -7.19 -2.57
CA VAL A 110 3.91 -7.21 -3.94
C VAL A 110 3.50 -8.62 -4.33
N ALA A 111 4.34 -9.63 -4.08
CA ALA A 111 4.03 -11.02 -4.40
C ALA A 111 2.78 -11.52 -3.64
N THR A 112 2.69 -11.21 -2.35
CA THR A 112 1.54 -11.60 -1.51
C THR A 112 0.28 -10.84 -1.93
N PHE A 113 0.40 -9.57 -2.31
CA PHE A 113 -0.72 -8.76 -2.79
C PHE A 113 -1.26 -9.29 -4.12
N VAL A 114 -0.39 -9.54 -5.10
CA VAL A 114 -0.77 -10.13 -6.40
C VAL A 114 -1.41 -11.50 -6.20
N TYR A 115 -0.83 -12.33 -5.32
CA TYR A 115 -1.41 -13.62 -4.97
C TYR A 115 -2.81 -13.47 -4.35
N SER A 116 -2.97 -12.57 -3.38
CA SER A 116 -4.24 -12.28 -2.72
C SER A 116 -5.32 -11.82 -3.71
N LEU A 117 -4.96 -10.93 -4.65
CA LEU A 117 -5.86 -10.48 -5.71
C LEU A 117 -6.27 -11.64 -6.63
N ARG A 118 -5.31 -12.45 -7.08
CA ARG A 118 -5.60 -13.61 -7.95
C ARG A 118 -6.48 -14.63 -7.23
N PHE A 119 -6.17 -14.95 -5.98
CA PHE A 119 -6.95 -15.86 -5.15
C PHE A 119 -8.38 -15.33 -4.96
N THR A 120 -8.52 -14.07 -4.54
CA THR A 120 -9.82 -13.43 -4.28
C THR A 120 -10.66 -13.34 -5.55
N LYS A 121 -10.06 -12.98 -6.69
CA LYS A 121 -10.74 -13.00 -7.98
C LYS A 121 -11.31 -14.39 -8.28
N ASN A 122 -10.50 -15.43 -8.15
CA ASN A 122 -10.93 -16.79 -8.44
C ASN A 122 -12.03 -17.26 -7.47
N ASP A 123 -11.90 -16.94 -6.19
CA ASP A 123 -12.90 -17.29 -5.17
C ASP A 123 -14.25 -16.58 -5.41
N LEU A 124 -14.21 -15.29 -5.75
CA LEU A 124 -15.39 -14.52 -6.13
C LEU A 124 -16.02 -15.04 -7.43
N LEU A 125 -15.22 -15.36 -8.45
CA LEU A 125 -15.73 -15.91 -9.71
C LEU A 125 -16.43 -17.25 -9.49
N LYS A 126 -15.88 -18.13 -8.66
CA LYS A 126 -16.54 -19.40 -8.30
C LYS A 126 -17.89 -19.17 -7.62
N LYS A 127 -17.94 -18.23 -6.67
CA LYS A 127 -19.17 -17.90 -5.93
C LYS A 127 -20.23 -17.20 -6.77
N VAL A 128 -19.84 -16.27 -7.65
CA VAL A 128 -20.77 -15.48 -8.48
C VAL A 128 -21.23 -16.26 -9.71
N LEU A 129 -20.35 -17.06 -10.31
CA LEU A 129 -20.64 -17.81 -11.54
C LEU A 129 -21.06 -19.27 -11.31
N GLY A 130 -21.12 -19.72 -10.05
CA GLY A 130 -21.56 -21.07 -9.69
C GLY A 130 -20.70 -22.20 -10.27
N LYS A 131 -19.42 -21.94 -10.53
CA LYS A 131 -18.45 -22.92 -11.07
C LYS A 131 -17.46 -23.37 -10.01
#